data_AF-A0A353V629-F1
#
_entry.id   AF-A0A353V629-F1
#
_cell.length_a   1.000
_cell.length_b   1.000
_cell.length_c   1.000
_cell.angle_alpha   90.00
_cell.angle_beta   90.00
_cell.angle_gamma   90.00
#
_symmetry.space_group_name_H-M   'P 1'
#
loop_
_entity.id
_entity.type
_entity.pdbx_description
1 polymer ?
#
loop_
_entity_poly.entity_id
_entity_poly.type
_entity_poly.pdbx_seq_one_letter_code
_entity_poly.pdbx_strand_id
1 'polypeptide(L)'
;MARTRTATSCSSPSAISVAAPRTSSTRSEGAWPAYLGLPLEEIRRRAAEAVAALASCAACPRNCRADRLHGKTAACRSGRWARVASAFPHFGEEDCLRGRRGSGTIFFSWCNLRCVFCQNFDVSQQGVGAEVRPEGLAAIMLELQALGCHNINLVTPEHVVPQVLEALPLAIEGGLGLPLVYNTGAYDGLESLRALDGIVDIYMPDVKVWDPALALRYLRARDYPEVARAAFREMHRQVGDLVLGADGLARRGLLVRHLVMPGGIAGTGEIVRFLAGLSPDTYVNFMDQYHPAGRVSPERFPEINRRVSDAELDATLDAARAAGLHRFDPRRGLARLAAR
;
A
#
# COMPACT_ATOMS: atom_id res chain seq x y z
N MET A 1 -54.95 39.79 -35.24
CA MET A 1 -55.72 38.92 -34.33
C MET A 1 -54.82 38.50 -33.18
N ALA A 2 -55.24 38.85 -31.97
CA ALA A 2 -54.92 38.29 -30.66
C ALA A 2 -53.62 37.46 -30.48
N ARG A 3 -52.79 37.82 -29.50
CA ARG A 3 -52.91 37.32 -28.11
C ARG A 3 -51.82 37.91 -27.21
N THR A 4 -52.31 38.65 -26.22
CA THR A 4 -51.82 38.96 -24.87
C THR A 4 -50.67 38.09 -24.35
N ARG A 5 -49.55 38.73 -23.97
CA ARG A 5 -48.53 38.17 -23.08
C ARG A 5 -48.80 38.64 -21.65
N THR A 6 -49.12 37.70 -20.79
CA THR A 6 -49.15 37.82 -19.33
C THR A 6 -47.72 37.85 -18.79
N ALA A 7 -47.44 38.81 -17.90
CA ALA A 7 -46.23 38.86 -17.11
C ALA A 7 -46.38 37.92 -15.91
N THR A 8 -45.47 36.96 -15.78
CA THR A 8 -45.39 36.08 -14.61
C THR A 8 -44.12 36.42 -13.83
N SER A 9 -44.33 36.71 -12.55
CA SER A 9 -43.34 37.01 -11.51
C SER A 9 -42.22 35.96 -11.43
N CYS A 10 -40.97 36.44 -11.43
CA CYS A 10 -39.79 35.61 -11.19
C CYS A 10 -39.55 35.53 -9.68
N SER A 11 -39.83 34.36 -9.11
CA SER A 11 -39.58 34.03 -7.70
C SER A 11 -38.15 33.50 -7.55
N SER A 12 -37.40 34.07 -6.61
CA SER A 12 -36.04 33.67 -6.23
C SER A 12 -35.97 32.19 -5.80
N PRO A 13 -34.96 31.41 -6.22
CA PRO A 13 -34.73 30.09 -5.66
C PRO A 13 -33.95 30.18 -4.35
N SER A 14 -34.52 29.57 -3.33
CA SER A 14 -34.02 29.42 -1.95
C SER A 14 -32.60 28.88 -1.89
N ALA A 15 -31.78 29.51 -1.04
CA ALA A 15 -30.44 29.06 -0.71
C ALA A 15 -30.49 27.65 -0.07
N ILE A 16 -29.89 26.68 -0.74
CA ILE A 16 -29.63 25.35 -0.19
C ILE A 16 -28.51 25.50 0.83
N SER A 17 -28.85 25.34 2.11
CA SER A 17 -27.91 25.25 3.21
C SER A 17 -27.05 24.01 3.02
N VAL A 18 -25.79 24.21 2.61
CA VAL A 18 -24.76 23.17 2.59
C VAL A 18 -24.37 22.89 4.04
N ALA A 19 -24.86 21.78 4.57
CA ALA A 19 -24.48 21.31 5.90
C ALA A 19 -22.97 21.01 5.91
N ALA A 20 -22.26 21.63 6.85
CA ALA A 20 -20.85 21.41 7.11
C ALA A 20 -20.58 19.93 7.48
N PRO A 21 -19.40 19.37 7.11
CA PRO A 21 -19.03 18.03 7.51
C PRO A 21 -18.89 17.97 9.03
N ARG A 22 -19.60 17.01 9.65
CA ARG A 22 -19.48 16.74 11.09
C ARG A 22 -18.09 16.20 11.38
N THR A 23 -17.25 17.00 12.01
CA THR A 23 -15.96 16.60 12.55
C THR A 23 -16.10 15.93 13.91
N SER A 24 -15.12 15.06 14.18
CA SER A 24 -14.74 14.47 15.46
C SER A 24 -15.51 13.22 15.91
N SER A 25 -15.05 12.05 15.47
CA SER A 25 -14.95 10.93 16.41
C SER A 25 -13.73 11.21 17.30
N THR A 26 -13.96 11.24 18.60
CA THR A 26 -12.92 11.30 19.62
C THR A 26 -12.05 10.05 19.50
N ARG A 27 -10.88 10.16 18.87
CA ARG A 27 -9.87 9.10 18.91
C ARG A 27 -9.47 8.91 20.37
N SER A 28 -9.56 7.70 20.91
CA SER A 28 -8.90 7.38 22.18
C SER A 28 -7.40 7.47 21.95
N GLU A 29 -6.77 8.55 22.41
CA GLU A 29 -5.31 8.61 22.51
C GLU A 29 -4.86 7.43 23.39
N GLY A 30 -4.23 6.41 22.80
CA GLY A 30 -3.60 5.31 23.55
C GLY A 30 -3.93 3.88 23.14
N ALA A 31 -4.92 3.62 22.27
CA ALA A 31 -5.16 2.26 21.78
C ALA A 31 -4.09 1.84 20.75
N TRP A 32 -3.37 0.75 21.04
CA TRP A 32 -2.43 0.12 20.12
C TRP A 32 -2.70 -1.39 20.11
N PRO A 33 -2.91 -2.02 18.94
CA PRO A 33 -2.98 -1.45 17.58
C PRO A 33 -4.13 -0.45 17.33
N ALA A 34 -3.97 0.40 16.32
CA ALA A 34 -4.87 1.52 16.04
C ALA A 34 -6.33 1.10 15.79
N TYR A 35 -6.54 -0.02 15.07
CA TYR A 35 -7.88 -0.51 14.76
C TYR A 35 -8.69 -0.91 16.01
N LEU A 36 -8.04 -1.28 17.12
CA LEU A 36 -8.73 -1.58 18.38
C LEU A 36 -9.30 -0.33 19.07
N GLY A 37 -8.84 0.86 18.68
CA GLY A 37 -9.41 2.14 19.12
C GLY A 37 -10.65 2.56 18.33
N LEU A 38 -11.00 1.85 17.24
CA LEU A 38 -12.20 2.11 16.47
C LEU A 38 -13.38 1.26 16.98
N PRO A 39 -14.60 1.80 17.03
CA PRO A 39 -15.78 0.98 17.29
C PRO A 39 -15.89 -0.15 16.26
N LEU A 40 -16.12 -1.38 16.70
CA LEU A 40 -16.23 -2.54 15.81
C LEU A 40 -17.31 -2.33 14.72
N GLU A 41 -18.41 -1.65 15.06
CA GLU A 41 -19.47 -1.30 14.11
C GLU A 41 -19.02 -0.33 13.02
N GLU A 42 -18.06 0.57 13.31
CA GLU A 42 -17.47 1.44 12.30
C GLU A 42 -16.68 0.61 11.28
N ILE A 43 -15.89 -0.36 11.75
CA ILE A 43 -15.12 -1.26 10.87
C ILE A 43 -16.07 -2.11 10.02
N ARG A 44 -17.13 -2.66 10.62
CA ARG A 44 -18.19 -3.40 9.89
C ARG A 44 -18.87 -2.56 8.83
N ARG A 45 -19.18 -1.29 9.12
CA ARG A 45 -19.79 -0.39 8.14
C ARG A 45 -18.86 -0.19 6.94
N ARG A 46 -17.60 0.14 7.18
CA ARG A 46 -16.60 0.32 6.11
C ARG A 46 -16.39 -0.95 5.29
N ALA A 47 -16.40 -2.12 5.95
CA ALA A 47 -16.33 -3.41 5.28
C ALA A 47 -17.53 -3.64 4.35
N ALA A 48 -18.75 -3.41 4.83
CA ALA A 48 -19.96 -3.55 4.04
C ALA A 48 -19.97 -2.60 2.82
N GLU A 49 -19.59 -1.34 3.02
CA GLU A 49 -19.45 -0.35 1.94
C GLU A 49 -18.40 -0.77 0.90
N ALA A 50 -17.23 -1.21 1.34
CA ALA A 50 -16.15 -1.65 0.46
C ALA A 50 -16.52 -2.91 -0.33
N VAL A 51 -17.19 -3.88 0.31
CA VAL A 51 -17.69 -5.09 -0.36
C VAL A 51 -18.79 -4.74 -1.37
N ALA A 52 -19.73 -3.87 -1.02
CA ALA A 52 -20.77 -3.43 -1.97
C ALA A 52 -20.17 -2.75 -3.21
N ALA A 53 -19.10 -1.96 -3.02
CA ALA A 53 -18.38 -1.32 -4.12
C ALA A 53 -17.73 -2.31 -5.10
N LEU A 54 -17.58 -3.60 -4.74
CA LEU A 54 -17.11 -4.64 -5.67
C LEU A 54 -18.08 -4.89 -6.84
N ALA A 55 -19.36 -4.51 -6.74
CA ALA A 55 -20.33 -4.57 -7.85
C ALA A 55 -19.94 -3.65 -9.02
N SER A 56 -19.17 -2.59 -8.73
CA SER A 56 -18.59 -1.70 -9.73
C SER A 56 -17.21 -1.26 -9.25
N CYS A 57 -16.25 -2.18 -9.34
CA CYS A 57 -14.97 -2.09 -8.64
C CYS A 57 -14.21 -0.79 -8.96
N ALA A 58 -14.04 0.03 -7.92
CA ALA A 58 -13.18 1.21 -7.87
C ALA A 58 -12.10 1.09 -6.77
N ALA A 59 -11.82 -0.14 -6.32
CA ALA A 59 -10.91 -0.40 -5.19
C ALA A 59 -9.45 0.01 -5.42
N CYS A 60 -9.07 0.38 -6.65
CA CYS A 60 -7.73 0.84 -6.96
C CYS A 60 -7.73 1.87 -8.09
N PRO A 61 -6.60 2.54 -8.38
CA PRO A 61 -6.52 3.63 -9.36
C PRO A 61 -6.95 3.24 -10.78
N ARG A 62 -6.90 1.94 -11.11
CA ARG A 62 -7.41 1.40 -12.38
C ARG A 62 -8.90 1.68 -12.62
N ASN A 63 -9.68 1.85 -11.55
CA ASN A 63 -11.12 2.15 -11.57
C ASN A 63 -11.90 1.34 -12.64
N CYS A 64 -11.70 0.02 -12.66
CA CYS A 64 -12.08 -0.81 -13.79
C CYS A 64 -13.59 -1.05 -13.93
N ARG A 65 -14.38 -0.74 -12.90
CA ARG A 65 -15.84 -0.96 -12.85
C ARG A 65 -16.28 -2.41 -13.05
N ALA A 66 -15.35 -3.37 -12.93
CA ALA A 66 -15.67 -4.79 -13.01
C ALA A 66 -16.58 -5.18 -11.85
N ASP A 67 -17.61 -5.95 -12.16
CA ASP A 67 -18.52 -6.54 -11.19
C ASP A 67 -17.91 -7.82 -10.60
N ARG A 68 -17.11 -7.63 -9.56
CA ARG A 68 -16.39 -8.72 -8.89
C ARG A 68 -17.32 -9.60 -8.06
N LEU A 69 -18.50 -9.10 -7.67
CA LEU A 69 -19.51 -9.90 -6.95
C LEU A 69 -20.06 -11.01 -7.86
N HIS A 70 -20.18 -10.73 -9.16
CA HIS A 70 -20.65 -11.68 -10.17
C HIS A 70 -19.51 -12.25 -11.04
N GLY A 71 -18.31 -12.36 -10.48
CA GLY A 71 -17.17 -13.06 -11.08
C GLY A 71 -16.48 -12.32 -12.24
N LYS A 72 -16.87 -11.08 -12.56
CA LYS A 72 -16.16 -10.28 -13.57
C LYS A 72 -14.88 -9.73 -12.97
N THR A 73 -13.80 -9.78 -13.74
CA THR A 73 -12.50 -9.25 -13.33
C THR A 73 -11.91 -8.38 -14.44
N ALA A 74 -10.84 -7.65 -14.11
CA ALA A 74 -10.13 -6.79 -15.05
C ALA A 74 -8.62 -7.01 -14.94
N ALA A 75 -7.84 -5.93 -15.00
CA ALA A 75 -6.38 -5.99 -15.03
C ALA A 75 -5.79 -6.84 -13.90
N CYS A 76 -6.27 -6.71 -12.64
CA CYS A 76 -5.74 -7.49 -11.51
C CYS A 76 -6.12 -8.97 -11.56
N ARG A 77 -7.29 -9.34 -12.08
CA ARG A 77 -7.90 -10.70 -12.06
C ARG A 77 -8.49 -11.16 -10.72
N SER A 78 -8.61 -10.27 -9.74
CA SER A 78 -9.19 -10.60 -8.44
C SER A 78 -10.71 -10.58 -8.50
N GLY A 79 -11.35 -11.65 -8.01
CA GLY A 79 -12.82 -11.80 -7.94
C GLY A 79 -13.41 -11.32 -6.61
N ARG A 80 -14.51 -11.95 -6.19
CA ARG A 80 -15.20 -11.67 -4.92
C ARG A 80 -14.35 -11.95 -3.69
N TRP A 81 -13.57 -13.03 -3.73
CA TRP A 81 -12.76 -13.50 -2.61
C TRP A 81 -11.29 -13.13 -2.80
N ALA A 82 -10.57 -12.97 -1.70
CA ALA A 82 -9.13 -12.78 -1.75
C ALA A 82 -8.48 -14.12 -2.11
N ARG A 83 -7.45 -14.11 -2.95
CA ARG A 83 -6.64 -15.30 -3.21
C ARG A 83 -5.34 -15.18 -2.43
N VAL A 84 -5.12 -16.09 -1.49
CA VAL A 84 -3.91 -16.13 -0.67
C VAL A 84 -2.93 -17.12 -1.30
N ALA A 85 -1.77 -16.62 -1.70
CA ALA A 85 -0.67 -17.41 -2.25
C ALA A 85 0.03 -18.21 -1.15
N SER A 86 0.34 -17.55 -0.04
CA SER A 86 0.99 -18.13 1.13
C SER A 86 0.81 -17.25 2.36
N ALA A 87 0.90 -17.85 3.54
CA ALA A 87 0.91 -17.16 4.82
C ALA A 87 1.96 -17.80 5.75
N PHE A 88 2.91 -17.02 6.28
CA PHE A 88 3.99 -17.55 7.11
C PHE A 88 4.73 -16.47 7.92
N PRO A 89 5.47 -16.84 8.98
CA PRO A 89 6.42 -15.95 9.66
C PRO A 89 7.61 -15.59 8.72
N HIS A 90 7.63 -14.37 8.19
CA HIS A 90 8.62 -13.91 7.24
C HIS A 90 9.80 -13.22 7.93
N PHE A 91 11.02 -13.74 7.72
CA PHE A 91 12.25 -13.23 8.33
C PHE A 91 13.09 -12.34 7.40
N GLY A 92 12.65 -12.13 6.16
CA GLY A 92 13.30 -11.25 5.19
C GLY A 92 12.85 -9.78 5.23
N GLU A 93 11.79 -9.43 5.98
CA GLU A 93 11.35 -8.02 6.12
C GLU A 93 12.32 -7.20 6.97
N GLU A 94 12.20 -5.86 7.01
CA GLU A 94 13.03 -4.96 7.82
C GLU A 94 13.08 -5.40 9.28
N ASP A 95 14.21 -5.17 9.94
CA ASP A 95 14.43 -5.60 11.33
C ASP A 95 13.35 -5.08 12.29
N CYS A 96 12.88 -3.84 12.06
CA CYS A 96 11.80 -3.24 12.83
C CYS A 96 10.42 -3.90 12.60
N LEU A 97 10.24 -4.69 11.54
CA LEU A 97 9.00 -5.45 11.29
C LEU A 97 9.12 -6.89 11.77
N ARG A 98 10.19 -7.59 11.37
CA ARG A 98 10.32 -9.02 11.65
C ARG A 98 10.76 -9.33 13.08
N GLY A 99 11.42 -8.38 13.76
CA GLY A 99 12.14 -8.64 15.01
C GLY A 99 12.86 -9.99 15.01
N ARG A 100 12.67 -10.74 16.11
CA ARG A 100 13.18 -12.11 16.26
C ARG A 100 12.17 -13.22 15.92
N ARG A 101 10.90 -12.89 15.67
CA ARG A 101 9.80 -13.88 15.56
C ARG A 101 9.11 -13.88 14.19
N GLY A 102 9.58 -13.05 13.27
CA GLY A 102 9.00 -12.90 11.93
C GLY A 102 7.89 -11.85 11.87
N SER A 103 7.70 -11.33 10.67
CA SER A 103 6.53 -10.57 10.25
C SER A 103 5.46 -11.59 9.83
N GLY A 104 4.23 -11.49 10.32
CA GLY A 104 3.18 -12.45 9.97
C GLY A 104 2.66 -12.15 8.58
N THR A 105 3.28 -12.72 7.55
CA THR A 105 3.11 -12.24 6.18
C THR A 105 1.98 -12.95 5.43
N ILE A 106 1.04 -12.11 5.00
CA ILE A 106 -0.06 -12.14 4.04
C ILE A 106 0.23 -12.06 2.53
N PHE A 107 0.76 -13.06 1.83
CA PHE A 107 0.94 -12.89 0.37
C PHE A 107 -0.37 -13.09 -0.39
N PHE A 108 -0.92 -12.01 -0.92
CA PHE A 108 -2.06 -12.08 -1.83
C PHE A 108 -1.59 -12.33 -3.27
N SER A 109 -2.25 -13.27 -3.94
CA SER A 109 -2.10 -13.45 -5.38
C SER A 109 -2.75 -12.31 -6.14
N TRP A 110 -2.27 -12.15 -7.38
CA TRP A 110 -2.60 -11.04 -8.27
C TRP A 110 -1.98 -9.71 -7.85
N CYS A 111 -2.11 -8.70 -8.71
CA CYS A 111 -1.63 -7.34 -8.45
C CYS A 111 -2.34 -6.36 -9.39
N ASN A 112 -2.63 -5.15 -8.92
CA ASN A 112 -3.17 -4.07 -9.75
C ASN A 112 -2.10 -3.40 -10.65
N LEU A 113 -0.82 -3.67 -10.40
CA LEU A 113 0.30 -3.37 -11.28
C LEU A 113 0.72 -4.59 -12.15
N ARG A 114 1.47 -4.29 -13.21
CA ARG A 114 1.98 -5.29 -14.17
C ARG A 114 3.47 -5.03 -14.46
N CYS A 115 4.25 -4.95 -13.38
CA CYS A 115 5.70 -4.70 -13.39
C CYS A 115 6.41 -5.74 -14.27
N VAL A 116 7.17 -5.30 -15.28
CA VAL A 116 7.90 -6.21 -16.18
C VAL A 116 9.06 -6.89 -15.47
N PHE A 117 9.57 -6.31 -14.39
CA PHE A 117 10.67 -6.82 -13.56
C PHE A 117 10.21 -7.51 -12.27
N CYS A 118 8.93 -7.90 -12.17
CA CYS A 118 8.39 -8.47 -10.94
C CYS A 118 9.14 -9.75 -10.50
N GLN A 119 9.76 -9.71 -9.32
CA GLN A 119 10.44 -10.86 -8.72
C GLN A 119 9.45 -11.90 -8.18
N ASN A 120 8.23 -11.49 -7.84
CA ASN A 120 7.12 -12.34 -7.41
C ASN A 120 6.11 -12.53 -8.56
N PHE A 121 6.59 -12.84 -9.77
CA PHE A 121 5.74 -12.92 -10.97
C PHE A 121 4.71 -14.05 -10.89
N ASP A 122 5.10 -15.19 -10.35
CA ASP A 122 4.23 -16.33 -10.04
C ASP A 122 3.04 -15.90 -9.14
N VAL A 123 3.32 -15.18 -8.05
CA VAL A 123 2.28 -14.66 -7.14
C VAL A 123 1.42 -13.60 -7.81
N SER A 124 2.03 -12.58 -8.40
CA SER A 124 1.34 -11.39 -8.89
C SER A 124 0.63 -11.56 -10.25
N GLN A 125 1.01 -12.57 -11.04
CA GLN A 125 0.55 -12.74 -12.43
C GLN A 125 0.04 -14.13 -12.80
N GLN A 126 0.30 -15.17 -11.99
CA GLN A 126 -0.11 -16.56 -12.32
C GLN A 126 -1.22 -17.11 -11.43
N GLY A 127 -1.62 -16.39 -10.36
CA GLY A 127 -2.81 -16.74 -9.60
C GLY A 127 -2.67 -17.97 -8.71
N VAL A 128 -1.47 -18.20 -8.19
CA VAL A 128 -1.16 -19.30 -7.26
C VAL A 128 -1.98 -19.21 -5.96
N GLY A 129 -2.02 -20.30 -5.19
CA GLY A 129 -2.76 -20.36 -3.93
C GLY A 129 -4.27 -20.50 -4.10
N ALA A 130 -5.04 -20.18 -3.06
CA ALA A 130 -6.46 -20.48 -2.98
C ALA A 130 -7.30 -19.25 -2.63
N GLU A 131 -8.54 -19.22 -3.13
CA GLU A 131 -9.52 -18.24 -2.68
C GLU A 131 -9.95 -18.53 -1.24
N VAL A 132 -9.93 -17.50 -0.41
CA VAL A 132 -10.31 -17.57 1.00
C VAL A 132 -11.52 -16.67 1.25
N ARG A 133 -12.47 -17.20 2.00
CA ARG A 133 -13.59 -16.44 2.55
C ARG A 133 -13.13 -15.58 3.73
N PRO A 134 -13.91 -14.57 4.17
CA PRO A 134 -13.54 -13.69 5.26
C PRO A 134 -13.15 -14.42 6.54
N GLU A 135 -13.88 -15.49 6.89
CA GLU A 135 -13.60 -16.32 8.07
C GLU A 135 -12.23 -17.01 7.96
N GLY A 136 -11.89 -17.49 6.76
CA GLY A 136 -10.59 -18.11 6.49
C GLY A 136 -9.44 -17.10 6.53
N LEU A 137 -9.65 -15.89 6.01
CA LEU A 137 -8.63 -14.83 6.08
C LEU A 137 -8.42 -14.37 7.54
N ALA A 138 -9.50 -14.25 8.32
CA ALA A 138 -9.42 -13.95 9.75
C ALA A 138 -8.68 -15.05 10.53
N ALA A 139 -8.97 -16.33 10.23
CA ALA A 139 -8.27 -17.46 10.83
C ALA A 139 -6.76 -17.41 10.54
N ILE A 140 -6.35 -17.11 9.30
CA ILE A 140 -4.93 -16.95 8.94
C ILE A 140 -4.26 -15.84 9.78
N MET A 141 -4.93 -14.70 9.99
CA MET A 141 -4.38 -13.63 10.84
C MET A 141 -4.17 -14.11 12.29
N LEU A 142 -5.15 -14.83 12.84
CA LEU A 142 -5.09 -15.36 14.21
C LEU A 142 -4.03 -16.47 14.35
N GLU A 143 -3.86 -17.32 13.34
CA GLU A 143 -2.80 -18.35 13.30
C GLU A 143 -1.41 -17.72 13.31
N LEU A 144 -1.17 -16.68 12.49
CA LEU A 144 0.10 -15.95 12.47
C LEU A 144 0.38 -15.27 13.82
N GLN A 145 -0.66 -14.76 14.49
CA GLN A 145 -0.56 -14.27 15.86
C GLN A 145 -0.20 -15.38 16.85
N ALA A 146 -0.86 -16.52 16.78
CA ALA A 146 -0.58 -17.67 17.65
C ALA A 146 0.83 -18.22 17.47
N LEU A 147 1.40 -18.12 16.26
CA LEU A 147 2.81 -18.43 15.97
C LEU A 147 3.80 -17.40 16.57
N GLY A 148 3.31 -16.31 17.15
CA GLY A 148 4.12 -15.31 17.84
C GLY A 148 4.72 -14.24 16.93
N CYS A 149 4.20 -14.07 15.71
CA CYS A 149 4.61 -12.99 14.81
C CYS A 149 4.42 -11.62 15.46
N HIS A 150 5.17 -10.61 15.03
CA HIS A 150 5.09 -9.26 15.62
C HIS A 150 4.02 -8.37 15.01
N ASN A 151 3.51 -8.74 13.83
CA ASN A 151 2.53 -7.99 13.07
C ASN A 151 1.79 -8.93 12.10
N ILE A 152 0.71 -8.42 11.51
CA ILE A 152 0.10 -8.99 10.30
C ILE A 152 0.48 -8.11 9.11
N ASN A 153 1.29 -8.62 8.21
CA ASN A 153 1.81 -7.90 7.05
C ASN A 153 1.09 -8.33 5.78
N LEU A 154 0.21 -7.48 5.31
CA LEU A 154 -0.62 -7.66 4.14
C LEU A 154 0.17 -7.24 2.90
N VAL A 155 0.56 -8.19 2.04
CA VAL A 155 1.46 -7.95 0.90
C VAL A 155 0.71 -7.94 -0.41
N THR A 156 0.85 -6.84 -1.15
CA THR A 156 0.05 -6.47 -2.33
C THR A 156 -1.47 -6.43 -2.05
N PRO A 157 -1.93 -5.73 -1.00
CA PRO A 157 -3.32 -5.83 -0.55
C PRO A 157 -4.31 -4.94 -1.33
N GLU A 158 -3.85 -3.95 -2.11
CA GLU A 158 -4.72 -2.92 -2.69
C GLU A 158 -5.93 -3.48 -3.45
N HIS A 159 -5.73 -4.48 -4.31
CA HIS A 159 -6.83 -5.09 -5.06
C HIS A 159 -7.74 -5.99 -4.20
N VAL A 160 -7.40 -6.24 -2.93
CA VAL A 160 -8.18 -7.02 -1.97
C VAL A 160 -8.55 -6.26 -0.69
N VAL A 161 -8.38 -4.93 -0.65
CA VAL A 161 -8.77 -4.13 0.54
C VAL A 161 -10.21 -4.39 1.00
N PRO A 162 -11.22 -4.48 0.11
CA PRO A 162 -12.58 -4.84 0.53
C PRO A 162 -12.67 -6.15 1.29
N GLN A 163 -11.93 -7.18 0.86
CA GLN A 163 -11.92 -8.50 1.49
C GLN A 163 -11.14 -8.52 2.81
N VAL A 164 -10.06 -7.74 2.91
CA VAL A 164 -9.33 -7.54 4.17
C VAL A 164 -10.23 -6.87 5.20
N LEU A 165 -10.94 -5.80 4.82
CA LEU A 165 -11.88 -5.11 5.69
C LEU A 165 -13.02 -6.03 6.13
N GLU A 166 -13.51 -6.90 5.24
CA GLU A 166 -14.54 -7.89 5.55
C GLU A 166 -14.08 -8.94 6.58
N ALA A 167 -12.82 -9.36 6.52
CA ALA A 167 -12.25 -10.34 7.46
C ALA A 167 -11.88 -9.72 8.82
N LEU A 168 -11.51 -8.44 8.86
CA LEU A 168 -10.95 -7.82 10.05
C LEU A 168 -11.87 -7.85 11.29
N PRO A 169 -13.19 -7.54 11.21
CA PRO A 169 -14.08 -7.68 12.35
C PRO A 169 -14.07 -9.08 12.98
N LEU A 170 -14.05 -10.11 12.14
CA LEU A 170 -14.01 -11.51 12.59
C LEU A 170 -12.69 -11.83 13.30
N ALA A 171 -11.58 -11.30 12.78
CA ALA A 171 -10.27 -11.47 13.42
C ALA A 171 -10.22 -10.75 14.77
N ILE A 172 -10.77 -9.52 14.87
CA ILE A 172 -10.86 -8.77 16.13
C ILE A 172 -11.68 -9.54 17.17
N GLU A 173 -12.85 -10.06 16.78
CA GLU A 173 -13.69 -10.88 17.67
C GLU A 173 -13.00 -12.18 18.11
N GLY A 174 -12.15 -12.75 17.23
CA GLY A 174 -11.27 -13.87 17.55
C GLY A 174 -10.05 -13.52 18.40
N GLY A 175 -9.88 -12.25 18.80
CA GLY A 175 -8.80 -11.79 19.68
C GLY A 175 -7.54 -11.33 18.95
N LEU A 176 -7.63 -10.89 17.69
CA LEU A 176 -6.50 -10.25 17.01
C LEU A 176 -6.10 -8.97 17.75
N GLY A 177 -4.81 -8.87 18.07
CA GLY A 177 -4.19 -7.75 18.78
C GLY A 177 -2.80 -7.39 18.29
N LEU A 178 -2.41 -7.86 17.09
CA LEU A 178 -1.17 -7.48 16.42
C LEU A 178 -1.39 -6.28 15.48
N PRO A 179 -0.37 -5.40 15.30
CA PRO A 179 -0.47 -4.28 14.37
C PRO A 179 -0.55 -4.76 12.92
N LEU A 180 -1.22 -3.97 12.08
CA LEU A 180 -1.35 -4.23 10.65
C LEU A 180 -0.29 -3.45 9.87
N VAL A 181 0.47 -4.18 9.06
CA VAL A 181 1.40 -3.62 8.07
C VAL A 181 0.77 -3.74 6.69
N TYR A 182 0.72 -2.63 5.96
CA TYR A 182 0.19 -2.55 4.61
C TYR A 182 1.36 -2.42 3.61
N ASN A 183 1.82 -3.54 3.07
CA ASN A 183 2.95 -3.63 2.15
C ASN A 183 2.46 -3.57 0.69
N THR A 184 2.68 -2.43 0.04
CA THR A 184 2.05 -2.11 -1.24
C THR A 184 3.03 -1.61 -2.29
N GLY A 185 2.62 -1.64 -3.57
CA GLY A 185 3.37 -1.05 -4.67
C GLY A 185 3.25 0.46 -4.82
N ALA A 186 2.59 1.15 -3.88
CA ALA A 186 2.28 2.59 -3.92
C ALA A 186 1.35 3.00 -5.08
N TYR A 187 0.62 2.05 -5.68
CA TYR A 187 -0.40 2.33 -6.69
C TYR A 187 -1.78 2.11 -6.08
N ASP A 188 -2.08 2.93 -5.08
CA ASP A 188 -3.23 2.77 -4.19
C ASP A 188 -4.24 3.91 -4.41
N GLY A 189 -5.53 3.58 -4.40
CA GLY A 189 -6.61 4.52 -4.56
C GLY A 189 -6.87 5.29 -3.27
N LEU A 190 -7.18 6.58 -3.37
CA LEU A 190 -7.47 7.40 -2.19
C LEU A 190 -8.72 6.92 -1.45
N GLU A 191 -9.72 6.40 -2.17
CA GLU A 191 -10.92 5.79 -1.57
C GLU A 191 -10.55 4.57 -0.71
N SER A 192 -9.65 3.72 -1.21
CA SER A 192 -9.11 2.55 -0.50
C SER A 192 -8.38 2.97 0.77
N LEU A 193 -7.46 3.94 0.65
CA LEU A 193 -6.71 4.46 1.80
C LEU A 193 -7.63 5.12 2.85
N ARG A 194 -8.65 5.89 2.44
CA ARG A 194 -9.61 6.49 3.38
C ARG A 194 -10.37 5.43 4.17
N ALA A 195 -10.74 4.30 3.55
CA ALA A 195 -11.38 3.20 4.27
C ALA A 195 -10.46 2.59 5.34
N LEU A 196 -9.14 2.65 5.13
CA LEU A 196 -8.10 2.15 6.03
C LEU A 196 -7.66 3.15 7.12
N ASP A 197 -8.15 4.40 7.14
CA ASP A 197 -7.72 5.41 8.12
C ASP A 197 -8.08 4.99 9.56
N GLY A 198 -7.07 4.82 10.38
CA GLY A 198 -7.18 4.31 11.75
C GLY A 198 -7.24 2.77 11.85
N ILE A 199 -7.13 2.05 10.73
CA ILE A 199 -7.06 0.58 10.71
C ILE A 199 -5.61 0.10 10.54
N VAL A 200 -4.88 0.69 9.58
CA VAL A 200 -3.48 0.34 9.32
C VAL A 200 -2.56 1.10 10.28
N ASP A 201 -1.66 0.37 10.93
CA ASP A 201 -0.66 0.97 11.81
C ASP A 201 0.57 1.44 11.01
N ILE A 202 1.05 0.59 10.08
CA ILE A 202 2.30 0.81 9.36
C ILE A 202 2.04 0.69 7.87
N TYR A 203 2.37 1.73 7.13
CA TYR A 203 2.40 1.67 5.67
C TYR A 203 3.80 1.36 5.19
N MET A 204 3.92 0.38 4.30
CA MET A 204 5.16 0.00 3.65
C MET A 204 5.05 0.05 2.12
N PRO A 205 5.02 1.25 1.52
CA PRO A 205 4.98 1.41 0.07
C PRO A 205 6.36 1.24 -0.59
N ASP A 206 6.39 0.43 -1.64
CA ASP A 206 7.47 0.35 -2.62
C ASP A 206 7.31 1.44 -3.69
N VAL A 207 8.15 2.47 -3.68
CA VAL A 207 8.26 3.38 -4.83
C VAL A 207 9.10 2.75 -5.94
N LYS A 208 8.60 2.77 -7.17
CA LYS A 208 9.16 2.02 -8.30
C LYS A 208 9.78 2.89 -9.39
N VAL A 209 9.03 3.84 -9.93
CA VAL A 209 9.46 4.70 -11.05
C VAL A 209 8.77 6.08 -10.95
N TRP A 210 9.47 7.15 -11.28
CA TRP A 210 8.95 8.53 -11.15
C TRP A 210 8.62 9.25 -12.47
N ASP A 211 9.06 8.71 -13.60
CA ASP A 211 8.73 9.22 -14.94
C ASP A 211 7.48 8.52 -15.52
N PRO A 212 6.47 9.25 -16.05
CA PRO A 212 5.26 8.65 -16.63
C PRO A 212 5.49 7.70 -17.81
N ALA A 213 6.45 7.99 -18.69
CA ALA A 213 6.72 7.14 -19.85
C ALA A 213 7.40 5.83 -19.43
N LEU A 214 8.35 5.89 -18.51
CA LEU A 214 8.98 4.73 -17.89
C LEU A 214 7.97 3.94 -17.05
N ALA A 215 7.07 4.60 -16.32
CA ALA A 215 6.02 3.94 -15.56
C ALA A 215 5.03 3.17 -16.47
N LEU A 216 4.65 3.73 -17.62
CA LEU A 216 3.89 2.99 -18.63
C LEU A 216 4.69 1.80 -19.19
N ARG A 217 5.96 2.01 -19.52
CA ARG A 217 6.86 1.00 -20.10
C ARG A 217 7.07 -0.18 -19.15
N TYR A 218 7.36 0.09 -17.88
CA TYR A 218 7.77 -0.93 -16.92
C TYR A 218 6.64 -1.41 -16.00
N LEU A 219 5.64 -0.59 -15.68
CA LEU A 219 4.56 -0.93 -14.72
C LEU A 219 3.19 -1.11 -15.39
N ARG A 220 3.06 -0.70 -16.66
CA ARG A 220 1.79 -0.57 -17.39
C ARG A 220 0.82 0.39 -16.71
N ALA A 221 1.31 1.45 -16.09
CA ALA A 221 0.53 2.50 -15.43
C ALA A 221 1.23 3.85 -15.64
N ARG A 222 0.79 4.64 -16.61
CA ARG A 222 1.41 5.93 -16.97
C ARG A 222 1.27 6.95 -15.84
N ASP A 223 0.13 6.89 -15.16
CA ASP A 223 -0.30 7.70 -14.02
C ASP A 223 0.35 7.30 -12.69
N TYR A 224 1.16 6.24 -12.65
CA TYR A 224 1.77 5.75 -11.42
C TYR A 224 2.48 6.84 -10.58
N PRO A 225 3.34 7.72 -11.13
CA PRO A 225 4.02 8.72 -10.31
C PRO A 225 3.05 9.69 -9.63
N GLU A 226 1.97 10.09 -10.31
CA GLU A 226 0.95 10.98 -9.75
C GLU A 226 0.16 10.29 -8.63
N VAL A 227 -0.31 9.08 -8.92
CA VAL A 227 -1.04 8.25 -7.96
C VAL A 227 -0.19 7.95 -6.73
N ALA A 228 1.07 7.56 -6.92
CA ALA A 228 2.00 7.28 -5.84
C ALA A 228 2.19 8.52 -4.95
N ARG A 229 2.42 9.70 -5.53
CA ARG A 229 2.53 10.95 -4.74
C ARG A 229 1.31 11.21 -3.88
N ALA A 230 0.11 10.98 -4.41
CA ALA A 230 -1.13 11.14 -3.65
C ALA A 230 -1.25 10.08 -2.53
N ALA A 231 -0.94 8.83 -2.84
CA ALA A 231 -0.95 7.72 -1.89
C ALA A 231 0.04 7.96 -0.73
N PHE A 232 1.29 8.34 -1.03
CA PHE A 232 2.31 8.67 -0.01
C PHE A 232 1.85 9.76 0.95
N ARG A 233 1.26 10.85 0.43
CA ARG A 233 0.74 11.94 1.27
C ARG A 233 -0.40 11.46 2.17
N GLU A 234 -1.32 10.66 1.63
CA GLU A 234 -2.44 10.14 2.41
C GLU A 234 -1.98 9.13 3.46
N MET A 235 -1.09 8.20 3.11
CA MET A 235 -0.47 7.26 4.06
C MET A 235 0.23 8.03 5.19
N HIS A 236 1.11 8.99 4.87
CA HIS A 236 1.79 9.80 5.88
C HIS A 236 0.83 10.62 6.73
N ARG A 237 -0.22 11.23 6.15
CA ARG A 237 -1.27 11.91 6.92
C ARG A 237 -1.92 10.99 7.95
N GLN A 238 -2.14 9.72 7.59
CA GLN A 238 -2.81 8.75 8.47
C GLN A 238 -1.91 8.26 9.61
N VAL A 239 -0.63 8.00 9.36
CA VAL A 239 0.25 7.31 10.34
C VAL A 239 1.47 8.12 10.80
N GLY A 240 1.84 9.19 10.09
CA GLY A 240 3.03 10.00 10.36
C GLY A 240 4.35 9.31 10.03
N ASP A 241 5.44 9.86 10.55
CA ASP A 241 6.77 9.26 10.46
C ASP A 241 6.86 7.97 11.30
N LEU A 242 7.74 7.05 10.89
CA LEU A 242 7.88 5.75 11.55
C LEU A 242 8.28 5.91 13.03
N VAL A 243 7.45 5.39 13.93
CA VAL A 243 7.68 5.31 15.36
C VAL A 243 8.08 3.88 15.72
N LEU A 244 9.25 3.75 16.35
CA LEU A 244 9.76 2.48 16.88
C LEU A 244 9.51 2.41 18.39
N GLY A 245 9.17 1.23 18.89
CA GLY A 245 9.10 0.95 20.33
C GLY A 245 10.49 0.75 20.94
N ALA A 246 10.55 0.65 22.27
CA ALA A 246 11.80 0.41 23.00
C ALA A 246 12.49 -0.92 22.64
N ASP A 247 11.74 -1.88 22.09
CA ASP A 247 12.23 -3.15 21.55
C ASP A 247 12.72 -3.06 20.10
N GLY A 248 12.71 -1.86 19.51
CA GLY A 248 13.11 -1.60 18.12
C GLY A 248 12.06 -1.98 17.08
N LEU A 249 10.88 -2.46 17.50
CA LEU A 249 9.79 -2.83 16.58
C LEU A 249 8.98 -1.61 16.17
N ALA A 250 8.59 -1.55 14.90
CA ALA A 250 7.68 -0.54 14.39
C ALA A 250 6.32 -0.64 15.07
N ARG A 251 5.81 0.51 15.53
CA ARG A 251 4.51 0.62 16.18
C ARG A 251 3.47 1.25 15.29
N ARG A 252 3.87 2.30 14.58
CA ARG A 252 3.03 3.09 13.68
C ARG A 252 3.91 3.92 12.77
N GLY A 253 3.47 4.22 11.56
CA GLY A 253 4.10 5.21 10.69
C GLY A 253 4.48 4.70 9.30
N LEU A 254 5.11 5.57 8.52
CA LEU A 254 5.48 5.29 7.13
C LEU A 254 6.92 4.76 7.02
N LEU A 255 7.07 3.57 6.43
CA LEU A 255 8.35 2.94 6.07
C LEU A 255 8.41 2.80 4.55
N VAL A 256 9.23 3.59 3.87
CA VAL A 256 9.28 3.57 2.40
C VAL A 256 10.35 2.61 1.89
N ARG A 257 10.03 1.81 0.89
CA ARG A 257 11.00 1.00 0.14
C ARG A 257 11.28 1.64 -1.21
N HIS A 258 12.54 1.83 -1.54
CA HIS A 258 12.98 2.24 -2.86
C HIS A 258 13.90 1.17 -3.45
N LEU A 259 13.42 0.43 -4.45
CA LEU A 259 14.25 -0.54 -5.17
C LEU A 259 15.17 0.22 -6.13
N VAL A 260 16.46 0.23 -5.84
CA VAL A 260 17.46 0.83 -6.73
C VAL A 260 17.49 0.01 -8.03
N MET A 261 17.42 0.69 -9.18
CA MET A 261 17.38 0.04 -10.49
C MET A 261 18.56 0.46 -11.37
N PRO A 262 19.05 -0.45 -12.24
CA PRO A 262 20.11 -0.14 -13.21
C PRO A 262 19.79 1.08 -14.07
N GLY A 263 20.81 1.88 -14.38
CA GLY A 263 20.71 3.03 -15.27
C GLY A 263 19.92 4.21 -14.68
N GLY A 264 19.62 4.19 -13.37
CA GLY A 264 18.89 5.27 -12.70
C GLY A 264 17.43 5.39 -13.13
N ILE A 265 16.87 4.36 -13.79
CA ILE A 265 15.54 4.42 -14.43
C ILE A 265 14.39 4.68 -13.45
N ALA A 266 14.60 4.44 -12.16
CA ALA A 266 13.57 4.68 -11.16
C ALA A 266 13.33 6.19 -10.93
N GLY A 267 14.28 7.05 -11.29
CA GLY A 267 14.19 8.50 -11.01
C GLY A 267 14.50 8.85 -9.56
N THR A 268 15.49 8.16 -8.95
CA THR A 268 15.83 8.29 -7.51
C THR A 268 15.91 9.73 -7.02
N GLY A 269 16.55 10.63 -7.77
CA GLY A 269 16.72 12.02 -7.34
C GLY A 269 15.39 12.75 -7.12
N GLU A 270 14.37 12.48 -7.93
CA GLU A 270 13.06 13.08 -7.75
C GLU A 270 12.26 12.42 -6.63
N ILE A 271 12.41 11.09 -6.47
CA ILE A 271 11.81 10.31 -5.39
C ILE A 271 12.30 10.84 -4.04
N VAL A 272 13.61 10.94 -3.83
CA VAL A 272 14.16 11.37 -2.54
C VAL A 272 13.82 12.81 -2.20
N ARG A 273 13.76 13.72 -3.20
CA ARG A 273 13.28 15.09 -2.99
C ARG A 273 11.81 15.13 -2.60
N PHE A 274 10.98 14.28 -3.20
CA PHE A 274 9.58 14.17 -2.83
C PHE A 274 9.42 13.65 -1.39
N LEU A 275 10.14 12.59 -1.03
CA LEU A 275 10.10 12.02 0.32
C LEU A 275 10.60 13.00 1.38
N ALA A 276 11.69 13.72 1.11
CA ALA A 276 12.19 14.76 2.01
C ALA A 276 11.17 15.91 2.19
N GLY A 277 10.43 16.24 1.13
CA GLY A 277 9.33 17.20 1.19
C GLY A 277 8.08 16.70 1.91
N LEU A 278 7.96 15.39 2.13
CA LEU A 278 6.91 14.79 2.96
C LEU A 278 7.30 14.88 4.44
N SER A 279 8.51 14.42 4.76
CA SER A 279 9.19 14.64 6.04
C SER A 279 10.68 14.28 5.89
N PRO A 280 11.61 15.09 6.44
CA PRO A 280 13.03 14.71 6.52
C PRO A 280 13.24 13.44 7.38
N ASP A 281 12.29 13.12 8.26
CA ASP A 281 12.26 11.93 9.14
C ASP A 281 11.61 10.71 8.48
N THR A 282 11.28 10.77 7.18
CA THR A 282 10.78 9.61 6.43
C THR A 282 11.82 8.48 6.49
N TYR A 283 11.42 7.33 7.04
CA TYR A 283 12.28 6.15 7.07
C TYR A 283 12.31 5.49 5.70
N VAL A 284 13.50 5.29 5.13
CA VAL A 284 13.66 4.73 3.78
C VAL A 284 14.60 3.53 3.77
N ASN A 285 14.13 2.41 3.25
CA ASN A 285 14.96 1.27 2.86
C ASN A 285 15.34 1.38 1.38
N PHE A 286 16.60 1.68 1.10
CA PHE A 286 17.17 1.66 -0.25
C PHE A 286 17.65 0.25 -0.59
N MET A 287 16.83 -0.49 -1.32
CA MET A 287 17.07 -1.90 -1.62
C MET A 287 18.00 -2.04 -2.83
N ASP A 288 19.12 -2.72 -2.65
CA ASP A 288 20.09 -3.10 -3.70
C ASP A 288 19.79 -4.47 -4.34
N GLN A 289 18.67 -5.07 -3.96
CA GLN A 289 18.30 -6.45 -4.24
C GLN A 289 17.74 -6.67 -5.65
N TYR A 290 17.79 -5.65 -6.52
CA TYR A 290 17.33 -5.78 -7.89
C TYR A 290 18.12 -6.86 -8.63
N HIS A 291 17.40 -7.80 -9.23
CA HIS A 291 17.93 -8.66 -10.27
C HIS A 291 16.90 -8.79 -11.40
N PRO A 292 17.35 -9.07 -12.64
CA PRO A 292 16.44 -9.34 -13.74
C PRO A 292 15.48 -10.48 -13.39
N ALA A 293 14.19 -10.24 -13.60
CA ALA A 293 13.11 -11.17 -13.29
C ALA A 293 11.89 -10.89 -14.16
N GLY A 294 10.88 -11.77 -14.06
CA GLY A 294 9.61 -11.62 -14.77
C GLY A 294 9.78 -11.67 -16.29
N ARG A 295 9.65 -10.51 -16.95
CA ARG A 295 9.69 -10.36 -18.41
C ARG A 295 10.98 -9.72 -18.93
N VAL A 296 11.94 -9.45 -18.05
CA VAL A 296 13.26 -8.90 -18.42
C VAL A 296 14.12 -10.00 -19.03
N SER A 297 14.72 -9.73 -20.19
CA SER A 297 15.63 -10.62 -20.92
C SER A 297 16.66 -9.81 -21.71
N PRO A 298 17.70 -10.42 -22.29
CA PRO A 298 18.64 -9.72 -23.17
C PRO A 298 17.97 -9.03 -24.37
N GLU A 299 16.87 -9.59 -24.87
CA GLU A 299 16.09 -9.04 -26.00
C GLU A 299 15.03 -8.05 -25.54
N ARG A 300 14.54 -8.19 -24.31
CA ARG A 300 13.45 -7.38 -23.74
C ARG A 300 13.91 -6.65 -22.49
N PHE A 301 14.01 -5.33 -22.59
CA PHE A 301 14.52 -4.46 -21.53
C PHE A 301 16.01 -4.72 -21.20
N PRO A 302 16.91 -4.77 -22.22
CA PRO A 302 18.34 -5.01 -22.00
C PRO A 302 18.97 -4.01 -21.02
N GLU A 303 18.46 -2.78 -20.98
CA GLU A 303 18.96 -1.72 -20.10
C GLU A 303 18.85 -2.03 -18.60
N ILE A 304 17.92 -2.92 -18.22
CA ILE A 304 17.72 -3.36 -16.83
C ILE A 304 17.98 -4.86 -16.66
N ASN A 305 18.55 -5.53 -17.66
CA ASN A 305 18.92 -6.94 -17.59
C ASN A 305 20.29 -7.15 -16.92
N ARG A 306 20.52 -6.49 -15.77
CA ARG A 306 21.72 -6.65 -14.93
C ARG A 306 21.41 -6.30 -13.49
N ARG A 307 22.29 -6.66 -12.55
CA ARG A 307 22.20 -6.18 -11.16
C ARG A 307 22.58 -4.69 -11.07
N VAL A 308 22.16 -4.05 -9.98
CA VAL A 308 22.64 -2.73 -9.57
C VAL A 308 24.13 -2.81 -9.23
N SER A 309 24.86 -1.77 -9.62
CA SER A 309 26.26 -1.58 -9.23
C SER A 309 26.39 -0.81 -7.92
N ASP A 310 27.51 -1.00 -7.21
CA ASP A 310 27.82 -0.26 -5.99
C ASP A 310 27.76 1.27 -6.22
N ALA A 311 28.22 1.74 -7.38
CA ALA A 311 28.18 3.16 -7.74
C ALA A 311 26.76 3.72 -7.87
N GLU A 312 25.81 2.94 -8.39
CA GLU A 312 24.40 3.35 -8.50
C GLU A 312 23.72 3.41 -7.12
N LEU A 313 24.09 2.49 -6.23
CA LEU A 313 23.62 2.49 -4.85
C LEU A 313 24.19 3.67 -4.06
N ASP A 314 25.50 3.91 -4.16
CA ASP A 314 26.15 5.03 -3.45
C ASP A 314 25.61 6.37 -3.96
N ALA A 315 25.42 6.53 -5.28
CA ALA A 315 24.77 7.72 -5.85
C ALA A 315 23.32 7.91 -5.35
N THR A 316 22.59 6.82 -5.12
CA THR A 316 21.23 6.87 -4.54
C THR A 316 21.26 7.40 -3.10
N LEU A 317 22.20 6.91 -2.28
CA LEU A 317 22.34 7.33 -0.89
C LEU A 317 22.84 8.77 -0.78
N ASP A 318 23.77 9.18 -1.63
CA ASP A 318 24.25 10.56 -1.66
C ASP A 318 23.16 11.54 -2.09
N ALA A 319 22.33 11.17 -3.08
CA ALA A 319 21.16 11.96 -3.45
C ALA A 319 20.14 12.06 -2.31
N ALA A 320 19.94 10.98 -1.54
CA ALA A 320 19.04 10.98 -0.38
C ALA A 320 19.53 11.92 0.73
N ARG A 321 20.83 11.84 1.07
CA ARG A 321 21.46 12.74 2.06
C ARG A 321 21.41 14.19 1.60
N ALA A 322 21.72 14.46 0.33
CA ALA A 322 21.67 15.81 -0.24
C ALA A 322 20.25 16.40 -0.24
N ALA A 323 19.22 15.55 -0.33
CA ALA A 323 17.83 15.97 -0.20
C ALA A 323 17.39 16.20 1.27
N GLY A 324 18.21 15.84 2.25
CA GLY A 324 17.93 16.02 3.68
C GLY A 324 17.33 14.81 4.40
N LEU A 325 17.22 13.65 3.74
CA LEU A 325 16.82 12.41 4.40
C LEU A 325 17.98 11.85 5.22
N HIS A 326 17.67 11.27 6.39
CA HIS A 326 18.71 10.77 7.30
C HIS A 326 18.35 9.44 8.00
N ARG A 327 17.10 8.96 7.91
CA ARG A 327 16.67 7.70 8.53
C ARG A 327 16.66 6.58 7.49
N PHE A 328 17.76 5.83 7.41
CA PHE A 328 17.91 4.72 6.46
C PHE A 328 17.93 3.37 7.17
N ASP A 329 17.36 2.35 6.53
CA ASP A 329 17.41 0.99 7.07
C ASP A 329 18.85 0.47 7.15
N PRO A 330 19.28 -0.11 8.29
CA PRO A 330 20.66 -0.51 8.49
C PRO A 330 21.03 -1.82 7.78
N ARG A 331 20.07 -2.56 7.21
CA ARG A 331 20.34 -3.81 6.48
C ARG A 331 21.05 -3.56 5.16
N ARG A 332 22.33 -3.28 5.24
CA ARG A 332 23.31 -3.77 4.26
C ARG A 332 23.69 -5.20 4.66
N GLY A 333 24.12 -6.00 3.68
CA GLY A 333 25.00 -7.14 3.98
C GLY A 333 26.20 -6.66 4.80
N LEU A 334 26.11 -6.83 6.12
CA LEU A 334 27.11 -6.94 7.20
C LEU A 334 28.56 -6.39 7.08
N ALA A 335 28.99 -5.59 6.09
CA ALA A 335 30.44 -5.33 5.93
C ALA A 335 30.92 -3.97 5.36
N ARG A 336 30.09 -3.02 4.89
CA ARG A 336 30.65 -1.86 4.15
C ARG A 336 30.38 -0.45 4.69
N LEU A 337 29.55 -0.26 5.71
CA LEU A 337 29.27 1.09 6.26
C LEU A 337 29.77 1.32 7.69
N ALA A 338 30.29 0.30 8.38
CA ALA A 338 30.99 0.48 9.66
C ALA A 338 32.48 0.86 9.47
N ALA A 339 32.90 1.15 8.24
CA ALA A 339 34.29 1.41 7.89
C ALA A 339 34.43 2.57 6.90
N ARG A 340 33.72 3.69 7.13
CA ARG A 340 34.06 5.04 6.67
C ARG A 340 33.46 6.07 7.61
#